data_AF-A0A6M1NS22-F1
#
_entry.id   AF-A0A6M1NS22-F1
#
_cell.length_a   1.000
_cell.length_b   1.000
_cell.length_c   1.000
_cell.angle_alpha   90.00
_cell.angle_beta   90.00
_cell.angle_gamma   90.00
#
_symmetry.space_group_name_H-M   'P 1'
#
loop_
_entity.id
_entity.type
_entity.pdbx_description
1 polymer ?
#
loop_
_entity_poly.entity_id
_entity_poly.type
_entity_poly.pdbx_seq_one_letter_code
_entity_poly.pdbx_strand_id
1 'polypeptide(L)' 'MKIQKFEDILAWQKAQNLAISIYSSFRNLKDFSFKDQICRATVSI' A
#
# COMPACT_ATOMS: atom_id res chain seq x y z
N MET A 1 14.21 -8.50 18.56
CA MET A 1 14.23 -7.20 17.86
C MET A 1 13.32 -6.25 18.62
N LYS A 2 13.85 -5.16 19.19
CA LYS A 2 13.03 -4.19 19.92
C LYS A 2 12.49 -3.18 18.90
N ILE A 3 11.17 -3.12 18.73
CA ILE A 3 10.49 -2.10 17.91
C ILE A 3 10.58 -0.78 18.69
N GLN A 4 11.17 0.25 18.10
CA GLN A 4 11.29 1.59 18.71
C GLN A 4 10.43 2.62 17.97
N LYS A 5 10.16 2.37 16.70
CA LYS A 5 9.31 3.18 15.83
C LYS A 5 8.51 2.28 14.87
N PHE A 6 7.50 2.86 14.25
CA PHE A 6 6.58 2.13 13.37
C PHE A 6 7.31 1.55 12.15
N GLU A 7 8.32 2.26 11.66
CA GLU A 7 9.17 1.87 10.54
C GLU A 7 9.98 0.60 10.82
N ASP A 8 10.17 0.22 12.09
CA ASP A 8 10.87 -1.02 12.45
C ASP A 8 10.00 -2.26 12.24
N ILE A 9 8.68 -2.09 12.07
CA ILE A 9 7.74 -3.20 11.88
C ILE A 9 7.87 -3.73 10.45
N LEU A 10 8.34 -4.97 10.31
CA LEU A 10 8.51 -5.62 9.00
C LEU A 10 7.21 -5.68 8.19
N ALA A 11 6.08 -5.93 8.86
CA ALA A 11 4.76 -5.93 8.21
C ALA A 11 4.41 -4.54 7.64
N TRP A 12 4.71 -3.46 8.37
CA TRP A 12 4.50 -2.10 7.90
C TRP A 12 5.38 -1.77 6.69
N GLN A 13 6.67 -2.14 6.72
CA GLN A 13 7.56 -1.97 5.58
C GLN A 13 7.03 -2.70 4.33
N LYS A 14 6.52 -3.92 4.50
CA LYS A 14 5.90 -4.69 3.42
C LYS A 14 4.61 -4.04 2.91
N ALA A 15 3.78 -3.48 3.79
CA ALA A 15 2.58 -2.74 3.42
C ALA A 15 2.91 -1.50 2.58
N GLN A 16 3.95 -0.74 2.94
CA GLN A 16 4.42 0.41 2.14
C GLN A 16 4.86 -0.01 0.73
N ASN A 17 5.65 -1.08 0.61
CA ASN A 17 6.06 -1.61 -0.69
C ASN A 17 4.87 -2.09 -1.52
N LEU A 18 3.88 -2.71 -0.88
CA LEU A 18 2.62 -3.11 -1.53
C LEU A 18 1.84 -1.89 -2.05
N ALA A 19 1.73 -0.82 -1.26
CA ALA A 19 1.08 0.42 -1.68
C ALA A 19 1.73 1.00 -2.94
N ILE A 20 3.06 1.10 -2.97
CA ILE A 20 3.80 1.55 -4.16
C ILE A 20 3.49 0.66 -5.37
N SER A 21 3.50 -0.67 -5.17
CA SER A 21 3.20 -1.62 -6.24
C SER A 21 1.79 -1.45 -6.80
N ILE A 22 0.77 -1.36 -5.93
CA ILE A 22 -0.64 -1.18 -6.34
C ILE A 22 -0.81 0.14 -7.10
N TYR A 23 -0.33 1.26 -6.55
CA TYR A 23 -0.44 2.56 -7.24
C TYR A 23 0.24 2.56 -8.61
N SER A 24 1.39 1.90 -8.74
CA SER A 24 2.11 1.75 -10.00
C SER A 24 1.33 0.90 -11.01
N SER A 25 0.87 -0.29 -10.59
CA SER A 25 0.15 -1.24 -11.45
C SER A 25 -1.16 -0.68 -11.98
N PHE A 26 -1.88 0.09 -11.17
CA PHE A 26 -3.20 0.64 -11.55
C PHE A 26 -3.16 2.08 -12.06
N ARG A 27 -1.97 2.69 -12.26
CA ARG A 27 -1.87 4.11 -12.63
C ARG A 27 -2.64 4.47 -13.91
N ASN A 28 -2.66 3.57 -14.90
CA ASN A 28 -3.30 3.76 -16.21
C ASN A 28 -4.65 3.06 -16.34
N LEU A 29 -5.16 2.41 -15.27
CA LEU A 29 -6.46 1.76 -15.29
C LEU A 29 -7.56 2.83 -15.38
N LYS A 30 -8.47 2.68 -16.36
CA LYS A 30 -9.61 3.58 -16.59
C LYS A 30 -10.88 3.17 -15.81
N ASP A 31 -10.88 2.00 -15.19
CA ASP A 31 -11.88 1.66 -14.16
C ASP A 31 -11.55 2.41 -12.87
N PHE A 32 -12.07 3.63 -12.77
CA PHE A 32 -11.75 4.55 -11.68
C PHE A 32 -12.35 4.12 -10.34
N SER A 33 -13.50 3.43 -10.34
CA SER A 33 -14.13 2.96 -9.10
C SER A 33 -13.31 1.83 -8.47
N PHE A 34 -12.90 0.84 -9.29
CA PHE A 34 -12.03 -0.22 -8.82
C PHE A 34 -10.66 0.32 -8.37
N LYS A 35 -10.06 1.21 -9.19
CA LYS A 35 -8.77 1.85 -8.87
C LYS A 35 -8.81 2.59 -7.54
N ASP A 36 -9.86 3.35 -7.25
CA ASP A 36 -9.99 4.07 -5.97
C ASP A 36 -10.11 3.08 -4.79
N GLN A 37 -10.99 2.08 -4.92
CA GLN A 37 -11.21 1.09 -3.88
C GLN A 37 -9.93 0.32 -3.53
N ILE A 38 -9.19 -0.17 -4.53
CA ILE A 38 -7.97 -0.95 -4.28
C ILE A 38 -6.84 -0.09 -3.72
N CYS A 39 -6.66 1.14 -4.20
CA CYS A 39 -5.66 2.07 -3.67
C CYS A 39 -5.96 2.42 -2.20
N ARG A 40 -7.21 2.74 -1.87
CA ARG A 40 -7.63 3.06 -0.49
C ARG A 40 -7.51 1.87 0.45
N ALA A 41 -7.93 0.68 0.01
CA ALA A 41 -7.77 -0.54 0.79
C ALA A 41 -6.29 -0.81 1.11
N THR A 42 -5.40 -0.59 0.15
CA THR A 42 -3.97 -0.84 0.32
C THR A 42 -3.30 0.12 1.30
N VAL A 43 -3.72 1.40 1.33
CA VAL A 43 -3.22 2.39 2.30
C VAL A 43 -3.76 2.14 3.72
N SER A 44 -4.82 1.36 3.87
CA SER A 44 -5.45 1.02 5.15
C SER A 44 -4.87 -0.26 5.81
N ILE A 45 -3.76 -0.79 5.28
CA ILE A 45 -3.02 -1.95 5.82
C ILE A 45 -2.00 -1.46 6.84
#